data_AF-A0A1Q4G6K2-F1
#
_entry.id   AF-A0A1Q4G6K2-F1
#
_cell.length_a   1.000
_cell.length_b   1.000
_cell.length_c   1.000
_cell.angle_alpha   90.00
_cell.angle_beta   90.00
_cell.angle_gamma   90.00
#
_symmetry.space_group_name_H-M   'P 1'
#
loop_
_entity.id
_entity.type
_entity.pdbx_description
1 polymer ?
#
loop_
_entity_poly.entity_id
_entity_poly.type
_entity_poly.pdbx_seq_one_letter_code
_entity_poly.pdbx_strand_id
1 'polypeptide(L)'
;MKNRKGNRKPTAHEQRTRRFELRLSEAERTQFLELEKALGLSRADIVRIRVLQHSKKMLVNTTEVMKLLDNIGTEIGRSGNNINQLAKHANTLQQQGMLHALLIRDLIPLLTEYVRLQRELEQSIRQLIRLIRGQT
;
A
#
# COMPACT_ATOMS: atom_id res chain seq x y z
N MET A 1 -42.74 -8.40 -25.91
CA MET A 1 -41.52 -7.64 -25.56
C MET A 1 -41.11 -8.04 -24.14
N LYS A 2 -39.91 -8.62 -23.96
CA LYS A 2 -39.41 -9.18 -22.69
C LYS A 2 -38.75 -8.08 -21.84
N ASN A 3 -39.34 -7.71 -20.71
CA ASN A 3 -38.66 -6.86 -19.72
C ASN A 3 -37.89 -7.73 -18.70
N ARG A 4 -36.57 -7.79 -18.86
CA ARG A 4 -35.62 -8.32 -17.88
C ARG A 4 -35.61 -7.42 -16.63
N LYS A 5 -36.26 -7.85 -15.55
CA LYS A 5 -36.06 -7.25 -14.22
C LYS A 5 -34.65 -7.61 -13.75
N GLY A 6 -33.79 -6.61 -13.72
CA GLY A 6 -32.42 -6.72 -13.21
C GLY A 6 -32.42 -7.17 -11.75
N ASN A 7 -31.67 -8.24 -11.52
CA ASN A 7 -31.41 -8.84 -10.22
C ASN A 7 -30.55 -7.89 -9.37
N ARG A 8 -31.17 -6.96 -8.62
CA ARG A 8 -30.47 -6.22 -7.56
C ARG A 8 -30.56 -7.05 -6.27
N LYS A 9 -29.45 -7.71 -5.93
CA LYS A 9 -29.25 -8.33 -4.61
C LYS A 9 -29.47 -7.25 -3.54
N PRO A 10 -30.30 -7.47 -2.51
CA PRO A 10 -30.36 -6.56 -1.38
C PRO A 10 -29.09 -6.77 -0.55
N THR A 11 -28.16 -5.82 -0.62
CA THR A 11 -27.10 -5.70 0.40
C THR A 11 -27.77 -5.28 1.69
N ALA A 12 -28.00 -6.24 2.58
CA ALA A 12 -28.43 -6.01 3.95
C ALA A 12 -27.29 -5.35 4.74
N HIS A 13 -27.02 -4.06 4.47
CA HIS A 13 -26.36 -3.22 5.45
C HIS A 13 -27.46 -2.69 6.37
N GLU A 14 -27.47 -3.21 7.60
CA GLU A 14 -28.32 -2.73 8.68
C GLU A 14 -28.21 -1.20 8.78
N GLN A 15 -29.31 -0.50 8.53
CA GLN A 15 -29.32 0.95 8.56
C GLN A 15 -29.11 1.43 10.00
N ARG A 16 -28.15 2.32 10.20
CA ARG A 16 -27.84 2.89 11.52
C ARG A 16 -28.93 3.90 11.88
N THR A 17 -29.89 3.48 12.71
CA THR A 17 -31.08 4.27 13.06
C THR A 17 -30.99 5.00 14.40
N ARG A 18 -29.98 4.70 15.22
CA ARG A 18 -29.80 5.29 16.57
C ARG A 18 -28.72 6.39 16.56
N ARG A 19 -29.01 7.50 17.25
CA ARG A 19 -28.10 8.65 17.40
C ARG A 19 -27.32 8.54 18.72
N PHE A 20 -26.02 8.83 18.67
CA PHE A 20 -25.14 8.93 19.83
C PHE A 20 -24.59 10.35 19.89
N GLU A 21 -24.84 11.05 21.00
CA GLU A 21 -24.37 12.42 21.21
C GLU A 21 -23.26 12.43 22.25
N LEU A 22 -22.14 13.08 21.89
CA LEU A 22 -20.99 13.25 22.77
C LEU A 22 -20.80 14.74 23.03
N ARG A 23 -20.81 15.14 24.31
CA ARG A 23 -20.45 16.50 24.71
C ARG A 23 -18.93 16.58 24.82
N LEU A 24 -18.36 17.60 24.18
CA LEU A 24 -16.92 17.84 24.14
C LEU A 24 -16.65 19.28 24.58
N SER A 25 -15.55 19.47 25.30
CA SER A 25 -14.91 20.77 25.46
C SER A 25 -14.31 21.25 24.13
N GLU A 26 -13.96 22.53 24.07
CA GLU A 26 -13.36 23.12 22.87
C GLU A 26 -11.99 22.53 22.54
N ALA A 27 -11.22 22.16 23.56
CA ALA A 27 -9.94 21.48 23.42
C ALA A 27 -10.10 20.06 22.85
N GLU A 28 -11.04 19.27 23.39
CA GLU A 28 -11.32 17.91 22.89
C GLU A 28 -11.88 17.93 21.47
N ARG A 29 -12.71 18.94 21.14
CA ARG A 29 -13.19 19.15 19.77
C ARG A 29 -12.04 19.42 18.80
N THR A 30 -11.07 20.24 19.20
CA THR A 30 -9.89 20.55 18.37
C THR A 30 -9.06 19.29 18.12
N GLN A 31 -8.81 18.50 19.16
CA GLN A 31 -8.12 17.21 19.03
C GLN A 31 -8.84 16.26 18.07
N PHE A 32 -10.17 16.20 18.12
CA PHE A 32 -10.97 15.39 17.17
C PHE A 32 -10.85 15.88 15.72
N LEU A 33 -10.80 17.19 15.50
CA LEU A 33 -10.63 17.78 14.17
C LEU A 33 -9.24 17.50 13.59
N GLU A 34 -8.21 17.55 14.43
CA GLU A 34 -6.85 17.16 14.04
C GLU A 34 -6.77 15.68 13.70
N LEU A 35 -7.40 14.82 14.51
CA LEU A 35 -7.48 13.38 14.23
C LEU A 35 -8.21 13.09 12.91
N GLU A 36 -9.32 13.78 12.65
CA GLU A 36 -10.09 13.69 11.40
C GLU A 36 -9.21 14.06 10.19
N LYS A 37 -8.46 15.15 10.26
CA LYS A 37 -7.54 15.56 9.19
C LYS A 37 -6.38 14.59 9.00
N ALA A 38 -5.78 14.10 10.09
CA ALA A 38 -4.65 13.19 10.04
C ALA A 38 -5.03 11.81 9.49
N LEU A 39 -6.23 11.32 9.81
CA LEU A 39 -6.66 9.97 9.46
C LEU A 39 -7.54 9.92 8.20
N GLY A 40 -8.12 11.05 7.77
CA GLY A 40 -9.07 11.09 6.65
C GLY A 40 -10.38 10.34 6.91
N LEU A 41 -10.73 10.13 8.18
CA LEU A 41 -11.90 9.39 8.62
C LEU A 41 -12.92 10.32 9.26
N SER A 42 -14.21 10.02 9.10
CA SER A 42 -15.26 10.78 9.77
C SER A 42 -15.18 10.60 11.29
N ARG A 43 -15.58 11.62 12.05
CA ARG A 43 -15.63 11.58 13.52
C ARG A 43 -16.37 10.34 14.05
N ALA A 44 -17.48 10.00 13.39
CA ALA A 44 -18.28 8.84 13.77
C ALA A 44 -17.58 7.50 13.49
N ASP A 45 -16.73 7.43 12.45
CA ASP A 45 -15.93 6.25 12.16
C ASP A 45 -14.77 6.11 13.14
N ILE A 46 -14.12 7.21 13.52
CA ILE A 46 -13.07 7.24 14.55
C ILE A 46 -13.60 6.70 15.88
N VAL A 47 -14.76 7.21 16.33
CA VAL A 47 -15.39 6.74 17.57
C VAL A 47 -15.79 5.27 17.46
N ARG A 48 -16.38 4.83 16.34
CA ARG A 48 -16.76 3.43 16.13
C ARG A 48 -15.57 2.48 16.16
N ILE A 49 -14.48 2.81 15.46
CA ILE A 49 -13.26 2.00 15.43
C ILE A 49 -12.64 1.94 16.84
N ARG A 50 -12.56 3.08 17.52
CA ARG A 50 -11.86 3.18 18.80
C ARG A 50 -12.65 2.62 19.99
N VAL A 51 -13.97 2.75 19.98
CA VAL A 51 -14.86 2.36 21.10
C VAL A 51 -15.51 0.99 20.89
N LEU A 52 -15.93 0.66 19.66
CA LEU A 52 -16.77 -0.53 19.40
C LEU A 52 -16.03 -1.70 18.73
N GLN A 53 -14.89 -1.47 18.07
CA GLN A 53 -14.16 -2.52 17.34
C GLN A 53 -12.99 -3.15 18.11
N HIS A 54 -12.92 -2.98 19.44
CA HIS A 54 -11.82 -3.49 20.29
C HIS A 54 -10.44 -3.38 19.61
N SER A 55 -10.04 -2.15 19.28
CA SER A 55 -8.67 -1.66 19.04
C SER A 55 -7.67 -2.49 18.19
N LYS A 56 -8.06 -3.58 17.51
CA LYS A 56 -7.15 -4.35 16.66
C LYS A 56 -6.85 -3.66 15.33
N LYS A 57 -7.70 -2.73 14.90
CA LYS A 57 -7.42 -1.90 13.72
C LYS A 57 -6.64 -0.66 14.16
N MET A 58 -5.33 -0.70 13.94
CA MET A 58 -4.43 0.44 14.13
C MET A 58 -4.96 1.62 13.31
N LEU A 59 -5.22 2.77 13.96
CA LEU A 59 -5.55 4.03 13.29
C LEU A 59 -4.25 4.56 12.68
N VAL A 60 -3.94 4.11 11.47
CA VAL A 60 -2.75 4.54 10.72
C VAL A 60 -3.13 5.73 9.86
N ASN A 61 -2.31 6.79 9.90
CA ASN A 61 -2.34 7.84 8.87
C ASN A 61 -2.01 7.21 7.52
N THR A 62 -3.05 6.77 6.84
CA THR A 62 -2.95 6.03 5.59
C THR A 62 -2.29 6.89 4.52
N THR A 63 -2.55 8.19 4.51
CA THR A 63 -1.96 9.13 3.56
C THR A 63 -0.44 9.20 3.67
N GLU A 64 0.07 9.28 4.90
CA GLU A 64 1.51 9.38 5.15
C GLU A 64 2.23 8.06 4.88
N VAL A 65 1.62 6.94 5.27
CA VAL A 65 2.17 5.62 4.94
C VAL A 65 2.18 5.38 3.43
N MET A 66 1.12 5.76 2.72
CA MET A 66 1.08 5.63 1.25
C MET A 66 2.17 6.48 0.58
N LYS A 67 2.39 7.72 1.04
CA LYS A 67 3.49 8.56 0.53
C LYS A 67 4.86 7.92 0.77
N LEU A 68 5.08 7.36 1.96
CA LEU A 68 6.34 6.69 2.27
C LEU A 68 6.56 5.47 1.37
N LEU A 69 5.51 4.67 1.15
CA LEU A 69 5.55 3.50 0.27
C LEU A 69 5.75 3.88 -1.20
N ASP A 70 5.14 4.96 -1.69
CA ASP A 70 5.33 5.46 -3.06
C ASP A 70 6.77 5.94 -3.28
N ASN A 71 7.38 6.61 -2.29
CA ASN A 71 8.79 7.01 -2.35
C ASN A 71 9.73 5.80 -2.43
N ILE A 72 9.48 4.79 -1.58
CA ILE A 72 10.24 3.53 -1.59
C ILE A 72 10.09 2.83 -2.95
N GLY A 73 8.86 2.74 -3.48
CA GLY A 73 8.60 2.15 -4.80
C GLY A 73 9.32 2.89 -5.92
N THR A 74 9.41 4.22 -5.85
CA THR A 74 10.12 5.05 -6.83
C THR A 74 11.61 4.76 -6.84
N GLU A 75 12.25 4.71 -5.67
CA GLU A 75 13.68 4.41 -5.55
C GLU A 75 14.00 2.97 -5.99
N ILE A 76 13.14 2.01 -5.64
CA ILE A 76 13.23 0.64 -6.14
C ILE A 76 13.17 0.59 -7.68
N GLY A 77 12.24 1.34 -8.29
CA GLY A 77 12.14 1.45 -9.75
C GLY A 77 13.40 2.02 -10.40
N ARG A 78 14.01 3.05 -9.78
CA ARG A 78 15.30 3.61 -10.22
C ARG A 78 16.44 2.60 -10.11
N SER A 79 16.56 1.91 -8.98
CA SER A 79 17.57 0.85 -8.81
C SER A 79 17.41 -0.27 -9.83
N GLY A 80 16.18 -0.70 -10.11
CA GLY A 80 15.89 -1.70 -11.15
C GLY A 80 16.32 -1.24 -12.55
N ASN A 81 16.08 0.02 -12.90
CA ASN A 81 16.53 0.60 -14.17
C ASN A 81 18.06 0.61 -14.29
N ASN A 82 18.76 1.01 -13.22
CA ASN A 82 20.23 1.00 -13.20
C ASN A 82 20.79 -0.41 -13.40
N ILE A 83 20.18 -1.41 -12.75
CA ILE A 83 20.59 -2.80 -12.90
C ILE A 83 20.33 -3.31 -14.32
N ASN A 84 19.20 -2.96 -14.93
CA ASN A 84 18.94 -3.34 -16.32
C ASN A 84 19.95 -2.71 -17.29
N GLN A 85 20.41 -1.48 -17.02
CA GLN A 85 21.49 -0.85 -17.78
C GLN A 85 22.83 -1.57 -17.60
N LEU A 86 23.18 -1.92 -16.36
CA LEU A 86 24.38 -2.71 -16.06
C LEU A 86 24.36 -4.07 -16.76
N ALA A 87 23.21 -4.75 -16.75
CA ALA A 87 23.03 -6.02 -17.44
C ALA A 87 23.20 -5.87 -18.97
N LYS A 88 22.61 -4.84 -19.57
CA LYS A 88 22.80 -4.54 -21.01
C LYS A 88 24.26 -4.24 -21.33
N HIS A 89 24.93 -3.44 -20.51
CA HIS A 89 26.34 -3.10 -20.70
C HIS A 89 27.24 -4.34 -20.57
N ALA A 90 26.97 -5.20 -19.59
CA ALA A 90 27.67 -6.47 -19.43
C ALA A 90 27.47 -7.38 -20.65
N ASN A 91 26.25 -7.48 -21.19
CA ASN A 91 25.99 -8.26 -22.40
C ASN A 91 26.77 -7.71 -23.61
N THR A 92 26.86 -6.39 -23.77
CA THR A 92 27.67 -5.75 -24.83
C THR A 92 29.16 -6.07 -24.67
N LEU A 93 29.70 -5.95 -23.46
CA LEU A 93 31.11 -6.28 -23.18
C LEU A 93 31.42 -7.77 -23.39
N GLN A 94 30.46 -8.66 -23.10
CA GLN A 94 30.58 -10.09 -23.38
C GLN A 94 30.66 -10.35 -24.89
N GLN A 95 29.81 -9.70 -25.70
CA GLN A 95 29.85 -9.83 -27.16
C GLN A 95 31.16 -9.31 -27.76
N GLN A 96 31.79 -8.32 -27.12
CA GLN A 96 33.09 -7.78 -27.51
C GLN A 96 34.28 -8.63 -27.01
N GLY A 97 34.04 -9.72 -26.27
CA GLY A 97 35.10 -10.56 -25.70
C GLY A 97 35.89 -9.90 -24.56
N MET A 98 35.42 -8.76 -24.05
CA MET A 98 36.12 -7.93 -23.07
C MET A 98 35.71 -8.23 -21.61
N LEU A 99 34.75 -9.13 -21.40
CA LEU A 99 34.22 -9.45 -20.08
C LEU A 99 34.79 -10.77 -19.55
N HIS A 100 35.42 -10.72 -18.38
CA HIS A 100 36.09 -11.88 -17.80
C HIS A 100 35.07 -12.94 -17.34
N ALA A 101 35.17 -14.17 -17.85
CA ALA A 101 34.17 -15.23 -17.66
C ALA A 101 33.86 -15.58 -16.19
N LEU A 102 34.83 -15.42 -15.28
CA LEU A 102 34.64 -15.64 -13.85
C LEU A 102 33.72 -14.59 -13.20
N LEU A 103 33.82 -13.32 -13.60
CA LEU A 103 32.95 -12.25 -13.10
C LEU A 103 31.49 -12.44 -13.53
N ILE A 104 31.25 -12.93 -14.75
CA ILE A 104 29.89 -13.20 -15.25
C ILE A 104 29.22 -14.32 -14.46
N ARG A 105 29.97 -15.40 -14.21
CA ARG A 105 29.48 -16.57 -13.49
C ARG A 105 28.97 -16.22 -12.09
N ASP A 106 29.65 -15.33 -11.39
CA ASP A 106 29.32 -14.98 -10.01
C ASP A 106 28.31 -13.83 -9.91
N LEU A 107 28.30 -12.91 -10.89
CA LEU A 107 27.40 -11.76 -10.91
C LEU A 107 25.97 -12.09 -11.35
N ILE A 108 25.79 -12.98 -12.33
CA ILE A 108 24.45 -13.33 -12.84
C ILE A 108 23.53 -13.91 -11.74
N PRO A 109 23.97 -14.86 -10.90
CA PRO A 109 23.15 -15.37 -9.80
C PRO A 109 22.75 -14.29 -8.79
N LEU A 110 23.68 -13.40 -8.44
CA LEU A 110 23.42 -12.30 -7.50
C LEU A 110 22.40 -11.30 -8.04
N LEU A 111 22.50 -10.95 -9.34
CA LEU A 111 21.52 -10.07 -9.99
C LEU A 111 20.15 -10.74 -10.11
N THR A 112 20.13 -12.04 -10.39
CA THR A 112 18.89 -12.82 -10.47
C THR A 112 18.18 -12.87 -9.12
N GLU A 113 18.93 -13.13 -8.05
CA GLU A 113 18.41 -13.15 -6.67
C GLU A 113 17.95 -11.77 -6.23
N TYR A 114 18.68 -10.71 -6.56
CA TYR A 114 18.27 -9.34 -6.31
C TYR A 114 16.92 -9.03 -6.99
N VAL A 115 16.76 -9.36 -8.27
CA VAL A 115 15.50 -9.14 -9.01
C VAL A 115 14.35 -9.93 -8.37
N ARG A 116 14.61 -11.15 -7.87
CA ARG A 116 13.63 -11.96 -7.14
C ARG A 116 13.18 -11.25 -5.86
N LEU A 117 14.14 -10.85 -5.01
CA LEU A 117 13.88 -10.15 -3.75
C LEU A 117 13.16 -8.81 -3.97
N GLN A 118 13.54 -8.07 -5.02
CA GLN A 118 12.88 -6.83 -5.40
C GLN A 118 11.40 -7.04 -5.72
N ARG A 119 11.07 -8.09 -6.49
CA ARG A 119 9.67 -8.42 -6.84
C ARG A 119 8.86 -8.85 -5.63
N GLU A 120 9.45 -9.64 -4.72
CA GLU A 120 8.80 -10.05 -3.47
C GLU A 120 8.51 -8.86 -2.57
N LEU A 121 9.46 -7.92 -2.47
CA LEU A 121 9.27 -6.68 -1.74
C LEU A 121 8.12 -5.84 -2.33
N GLU A 122 8.07 -5.67 -3.65
CA GLU A 122 6.96 -4.96 -4.29
C GLU A 122 5.60 -5.63 -4.05
N GLN A 123 5.53 -6.97 -4.11
CA GLN A 123 4.31 -7.70 -3.81
C GLN A 123 3.87 -7.50 -2.36
N SER A 124 4.83 -7.56 -1.42
CA SER A 124 4.59 -7.33 -0.01
C SER A 124 4.07 -5.91 0.25
N ILE A 125 4.66 -4.90 -0.39
CA ILE A 125 4.19 -3.51 -0.32
C ILE A 125 2.76 -3.39 -0.88
N ARG A 126 2.47 -4.01 -2.03
CA ARG A 126 1.11 -4.01 -2.60
C ARG A 126 0.08 -4.66 -1.68
N GLN A 127 0.43 -5.75 -1.00
CA GLN A 127 -0.43 -6.38 0.00
C GLN A 127 -0.64 -5.47 1.21
N LEU A 128 0.41 -4.83 1.70
CA LEU A 128 0.36 -3.87 2.80
C LEU A 128 -0.59 -2.70 2.47
N ILE A 129 -0.51 -2.16 1.25
CA ILE A 129 -1.43 -1.13 0.76
C ILE A 129 -2.90 -1.61 0.76
N ARG A 130 -3.17 -2.86 0.33
CA ARG A 130 -4.53 -3.42 0.35
C ARG A 130 -5.08 -3.57 1.76
N LEU A 131 -4.24 -4.06 2.69
CA LEU A 131 -4.58 -4.19 4.10
C LEU A 131 -4.89 -2.84 4.74
N ILE A 132 -4.07 -1.82 4.46
CA ILE A 132 -4.29 -0.45 4.97
C ILE A 132 -5.58 0.14 4.40
N ARG A 133 -5.89 -0.08 3.12
CA ARG A 133 -7.14 0.38 2.49
C ARG A 133 -8.39 -0.37 2.95
N GLY A 134 -8.25 -1.41 3.78
CA GLY A 134 -9.38 -2.20 4.28
C GLY A 134 -10.09 -3.03 3.21
N GLN A 135 -9.45 -3.26 2.06
CA GLN A 135 -9.97 -4.12 0.99
C GLN A 135 -9.40 -5.54 1.20
N THR A 136 -10.08 -6.33 2.03
CA THR A 136 -9.94 -7.80 2.06
C THR A 136 -10.95 -8.42 1.12
#